data_AF-A0A0A2WKB0-F1
#
_entry.id   AF-A0A0A2WKB0-F1
#
_cell.length_a   1.000
_cell.length_b   1.000
_cell.length_c   1.000
_cell.angle_alpha   90.00
_cell.angle_beta   90.00
_cell.angle_gamma   90.00
#
_symmetry.space_group_name_H-M   'P 1'
#
loop_
_entity.id
_entity.type
_entity.pdbx_description
1 polymer ?
#
loop_
_entity_poly.entity_id
_entity_poly.type
_entity_poly.pdbx_seq_one_letter_code
_entity_poly.pdbx_strand_id
1 'polypeptide(L)' 'MEVGADLDAELARIDAALRQPGLGRDGQLALWRARVHTLRSAVSFESTRRWLAVHGEGYDGALVRVD' A
#
# COMPACT_ATOMS: atom_id res chain seq x y z
N MET A 1 -3.63 -12.48 -0.29
CA MET A 1 -3.76 -11.10 -0.81
C MET A 1 -4.60 -10.33 0.19
N GLU A 2 -3.95 -9.67 1.15
CA GLU A 2 -4.64 -9.00 2.27
C GLU A 2 -4.11 -7.57 2.41
N VAL A 3 -2.77 -7.43 2.36
CA VAL A 3 -2.03 -6.15 2.43
C VAL A 3 -2.55 -5.03 1.50
N GLY A 4 -2.92 -5.34 0.25
CA GLY A 4 -3.46 -4.33 -0.66
C GLY A 4 -4.83 -3.81 -0.21
N ALA A 5 -5.73 -4.71 0.19
CA ALA A 5 -7.04 -4.36 0.70
C ALA A 5 -6.96 -3.60 2.04
N ASP A 6 -5.98 -3.93 2.88
CA ASP A 6 -5.73 -3.23 4.13
C ASP A 6 -5.28 -1.77 3.91
N LEU A 7 -4.42 -1.53 2.92
CA LEU A 7 -3.98 -0.18 2.55
C LEU A 7 -5.13 0.65 1.98
N ASP A 8 -6.00 0.05 1.17
CA ASP A 8 -7.20 0.70 0.64
C ASP A 8 -8.20 1.04 1.76
N ALA A 9 -8.41 0.10 2.69
CA ALA A 9 -9.28 0.31 3.85
C ALA A 9 -8.74 1.43 4.77
N GLU A 10 -7.43 1.45 5.02
CA GLU A 10 -6.81 2.51 5.81
C GLU A 10 -6.92 3.88 5.14
N LEU A 11 -6.70 3.95 3.83
CA LEU A 11 -6.86 5.19 3.07
C LEU A 11 -8.30 5.71 3.16
N ALA A 12 -9.29 4.82 3.03
CA ALA A 12 -10.70 5.16 3.17
C ALA A 12 -11.04 5.70 4.58
N ARG A 13 -10.46 5.11 5.64
CA ARG A 13 -10.60 5.60 7.02
C ARG A 13 -10.04 7.02 7.18
N ILE A 14 -8.83 7.27 6.67
CA ILE A 14 -8.18 8.57 6.77
C ILE A 14 -8.98 9.64 5.99
N ASP A 15 -9.44 9.32 4.78
CA ASP A 15 -10.25 10.22 3.97
C ASP A 15 -11.61 10.51 4.61
N ALA A 16 -12.21 9.55 5.32
CA ALA A 16 -13.41 9.78 6.12
C ALA A 16 -13.12 10.72 7.30
N ALA A 17 -12.02 10.52 8.02
CA ALA A 17 -11.62 11.38 9.14
C ALA A 17 -11.32 12.82 8.68
N LEU A 18 -10.65 13.01 7.53
CA LEU A 18 -10.35 14.33 6.97
C LEU A 18 -11.61 15.13 6.59
N ARG A 19 -12.73 14.45 6.31
CA ARG A 19 -14.02 15.10 5.98
C ARG A 19 -14.81 15.53 7.23
N GLN A 20 -14.37 15.15 8.43
CA GLN A 20 -15.07 15.53 9.65
C GLN A 20 -14.91 17.02 9.94
N PRO A 21 -16.01 17.75 10.18
CA PRO A 21 -15.94 19.15 10.58
C PRO A 21 -15.34 19.29 11.98
N GLY A 22 -14.74 20.45 12.27
CA GLY A 22 -14.16 20.74 13.59
C GLY A 22 -12.77 20.15 13.82
N LEU A 23 -12.14 19.60 12.78
CA LEU A 23 -10.78 19.08 12.88
C LEU A 23 -9.78 20.24 13.05
N GLY A 24 -9.07 20.25 14.17
CA GLY A 24 -8.00 21.23 14.43
C GLY A 24 -6.85 21.10 13.42
N ARG A 25 -6.11 22.19 13.21
CA ARG A 25 -5.00 22.26 12.24
C ARG A 25 -3.96 21.15 12.42
N ASP A 26 -3.62 20.84 13.67
CA ASP A 26 -2.63 19.80 13.97
C ASP A 26 -3.16 18.39 13.65
N GLY A 27 -4.45 18.14 13.93
CA GLY A 27 -5.12 16.91 13.54
C GLY A 27 -5.20 16.76 12.02
N GLN A 28 -5.45 17.85 11.30
CA GLN A 28 -5.52 17.86 9.84
C GLN A 28 -4.15 17.55 9.23
N LEU A 29 -3.09 18.15 9.77
CA LEU A 29 -1.72 17.88 9.37
C LEU A 29 -1.32 16.42 9.65
N ALA A 30 -1.71 15.87 10.81
CA ALA A 30 -1.43 14.48 11.16
C ALA A 30 -2.11 13.51 10.19
N LEU A 31 -3.40 13.70 9.91
CA LEU A 31 -4.15 12.88 8.95
C LEU A 31 -3.60 13.00 7.53
N TRP A 32 -3.19 14.20 7.11
CA TRP A 32 -2.57 14.37 5.80
C TRP A 32 -1.23 13.62 5.73
N ARG A 33 -0.37 13.71 6.75
CA ARG A 33 0.86 12.91 6.78
C ARG A 33 0.58 11.40 6.70
N ALA A 34 -0.42 10.92 7.44
CA ALA A 34 -0.84 9.52 7.40
C ALA A 34 -1.32 9.10 6.00
N ARG A 35 -2.12 9.94 5.33
CA ARG A 35 -2.58 9.69 3.96
C ARG A 35 -1.44 9.64 2.95
N VAL A 36 -0.48 10.58 2.99
CA VAL A 36 0.73 10.50 2.12
C VAL A 36 1.46 9.19 2.34
N HIS A 37 1.67 8.82 3.61
CA HIS A 37 2.40 7.61 3.95
C HIS A 37 1.71 6.35 3.43
N THR A 38 0.38 6.27 3.58
CA THR A 38 -0.43 5.14 3.09
C THR A 38 -0.38 5.03 1.57
N LEU A 39 -0.51 6.15 0.85
CA LEU A 39 -0.39 6.18 -0.61
C LEU A 39 1.00 5.73 -1.10
N ARG A 40 2.08 6.18 -0.45
CA ARG A 40 3.44 5.74 -0.78
C ARG A 40 3.63 4.24 -0.55
N SER A 41 3.03 3.72 0.52
CA SER A 41 3.07 2.29 0.84
C SER A 41 2.31 1.46 -0.19
N ALA A 42 1.13 1.91 -0.61
CA ALA A 42 0.34 1.28 -1.68
C ALA A 42 1.11 1.23 -3.01
N VAL A 43 1.73 2.34 -3.42
CA VAL A 43 2.56 2.37 -4.64
C VAL A 43 3.76 1.44 -4.54
N SER A 44 4.42 1.38 -3.38
CA SER A 44 5.57 0.49 -3.17
C SER A 44 5.16 -0.98 -3.22
N PHE A 45 4.02 -1.32 -2.62
CA PHE A 45 3.44 -2.65 -2.67
C PHE A 45 3.06 -3.05 -4.11
N GLU A 46 2.35 -2.19 -4.84
CA GLU A 46 1.95 -2.48 -6.22
C GLU A 46 3.15 -2.59 -7.16
N SER A 47 4.17 -1.76 -6.98
CA SER A 47 5.42 -1.84 -7.74
C SER A 47 6.13 -3.16 -7.52
N THR A 48 6.18 -3.64 -6.27
CA THR A 48 6.77 -4.94 -5.91
C THR A 48 5.96 -6.08 -6.50
N ARG A 49 4.62 -6.04 -6.36
CA ARG A 49 3.70 -7.02 -6.95
C ARG A 49 3.88 -7.11 -8.46
N ARG A 50 3.94 -5.96 -9.16
CA ARG A 50 4.12 -5.90 -10.61
C ARG A 50 5.49 -6.43 -11.03
N TRP A 51 6.54 -6.12 -10.28
CA TRP A 51 7.88 -6.66 -10.55
C TRP A 51 7.90 -8.20 -10.43
N LEU A 52 7.30 -8.75 -9.37
CA LEU A 52 7.16 -10.19 -9.17
C LEU A 52 6.28 -10.85 -10.24
N ALA A 53 5.21 -10.19 -10.69
CA ALA A 53 4.36 -10.74 -11.75
C ALA A 53 5.11 -10.82 -13.10
N VAL A 54 6.01 -9.88 -13.38
CA VAL A 54 6.79 -9.86 -14.62
C VAL A 54 8.01 -10.79 -14.57
N HIS A 55 8.67 -10.92 -13.40
CA HIS A 55 9.94 -11.66 -13.27
C HIS A 55 9.80 -13.01 -12.56
N GLY A 56 8.70 -13.23 -11.83
CA GLY A 56 8.46 -14.45 -11.04
C GLY A 56 8.20 -15.69 -11.89
N GLU A 57 7.64 -15.54 -13.10
CA GLU A 57 7.54 -16.66 -14.06
C GLU A 57 8.92 -17.13 -14.57
N GLY A 58 9.95 -16.27 -14.50
CA GLY A 58 11.31 -16.61 -14.92
C GLY A 58 12.11 -17.42 -13.90
N TYR A 59 11.71 -17.44 -12.62
CA TYR A 59 12.39 -18.21 -11.58
C TYR A 59 11.87 -19.64 -11.42
N ASP A 60 10.68 -19.96 -11.95
CA ASP A 60 10.16 -21.34 -11.98
C ASP A 60 10.89 -22.25 -13.01
N GLY A 61 11.63 -21.66 -13.96
CA GLY A 61 12.48 -22.40 -14.90
C GLY A 61 13.85 -22.80 -14.36
N ALA A 62 14.24 -22.32 -13.17
CA ALA A 62 15.58 -22.48 -12.60
C ALA A 62 15.59 -23.21 -11.25
N LEU A 63 14.51 -23.90 -10.88
CA LEU A 63 14.56 -24.94 -9.85
C LEU A 63 15.20 -26.19 -10.46
N VAL A 64 16.52 -26.14 -10.63
CA VAL A 64 17.37 -27.30 -10.90
C VAL A 64 17.08 -28.35 -9.84
N ARG A 65 16.57 -29.49 -10.29
CA ARG A 65 16.53 -30.74 -9.51
C ARG A 65 17.98 -31.07 -9.12
N VAL A 66 18.22 -31.22 -7.82
CA VAL A 66 19.45 -31.84 -7.33
C VAL A 66 19.19 -33.34 -7.28
N ASP A 67 19.67 -34.06 -8.28
CA ASP A 67 19.94 -35.49 -8.28
C ASP A 67 21.35 -35.78 -8.83
#